data_AF-A0A7V5S7M2-F1
#
_entry.id   AF-A0A7V5S7M2-F1
#
_cell.length_a   1.000
_cell.length_b   1.000
_cell.length_c   1.000
_cell.angle_alpha   90.00
_cell.angle_beta   90.00
_cell.angle_gamma   90.00
#
_symmetry.space_group_name_H-M   'P 1'
#
loop_
_entity.id
_entity.type
_entity.pdbx_description
1 polymer ?
#
loop_
_entity_poly.entity_id
_entity_poly.type
_entity_poly.pdbx_seq_one_letter_code
_entity_poly.pdbx_strand_id
1 'polypeptide(L)' 'MSWRFLLVLLIFGGLLFLGARYFMLARLKSNQYHQCPHCKSFYRGEVTYCPHCGQVVARWTNRR' A
#
# COMPACT_ATOMS: atom_id res chain seq x y z
N MET A 1 0.34 -38.29 15.02
CA MET A 1 0.19 -36.83 14.85
C MET A 1 -1.10 -36.38 15.52
N SER A 2 -1.02 -35.60 16.61
CA SER A 2 -2.22 -35.14 17.32
C SER A 2 -2.98 -34.10 16.50
N TRP A 3 -4.29 -34.30 16.33
CA TRP A 3 -5.23 -33.42 15.61
C TRP A 3 -5.08 -31.93 15.95
N ARG A 4 -4.66 -31.63 17.18
CA ARG A 4 -4.41 -30.27 17.67
C ARG A 4 -3.28 -29.57 16.90
N PHE A 5 -2.27 -30.30 16.44
CA PHE A 5 -1.19 -29.74 15.62
C PHE A 5 -1.67 -29.33 14.23
N LEU A 6 -2.59 -30.11 13.65
CA LEU A 6 -3.18 -29.76 12.35
C LEU A 6 -4.03 -28.49 12.43
N LEU A 7 -4.81 -28.32 13.50
CA LEU A 7 -5.57 -27.09 13.75
C LEU A 7 -4.65 -25.88 13.90
N VAL A 8 -3.57 -25.99 14.68
CA VAL A 8 -2.61 -24.89 14.86
C VAL A 8 -1.95 -24.53 13.54
N LEU A 9 -1.51 -25.51 12.75
CA LEU A 9 -0.92 -25.27 11.43
C LEU A 9 -1.89 -24.58 10.47
N LEU A 10 -3.17 -24.97 10.46
CA LEU A 10 -4.18 -24.32 9.63
C LEU A 10 -4.42 -22.86 10.05
N ILE A 11 -4.50 -22.58 11.35
CA ILE A 11 -4.69 -21.22 11.85
C ILE A 11 -3.47 -20.34 11.52
N PHE A 12 -2.27 -20.85 11.78
CA PHE A 12 -1.03 -20.11 11.52
C PHE A 12 -0.81 -19.89 10.02
N GLY A 13 -1.05 -20.92 9.21
CA GLY A 13 -0.99 -20.83 7.74
C GLY A 13 -2.02 -19.84 7.19
N GLY A 14 -3.26 -19.87 7.70
CA GLY A 14 -4.31 -18.92 7.34
C GLY A 14 -3.94 -17.48 7.67
N LEU A 15 -3.47 -17.22 8.90
CA LEU A 15 -3.03 -15.88 9.33
C LEU A 15 -1.87 -15.35 8.48
N LEU A 16 -0.86 -16.17 8.22
CA LEU A 16 0.26 -15.79 7.35
C LEU A 16 -0.21 -15.48 5.93
N PHE A 17 -1.12 -16.29 5.37
CA PHE A 17 -1.65 -16.07 4.03
C PHE A 17 -2.47 -14.77 3.93
N LEU A 18 -3.33 -14.50 4.91
CA LEU A 18 -4.11 -13.25 5.00
C LEU A 18 -3.19 -12.03 5.11
N GLY A 19 -2.16 -12.10 5.97
CA GLY A 19 -1.17 -11.04 6.13
C GLY A 19 -0.40 -10.76 4.83
N ALA A 20 0.05 -11.80 4.13
CA ALA A 20 0.74 -11.66 2.85
C ALA A 20 -0.13 -11.00 1.78
N ARG A 21 -1.42 -11.37 1.67
CA ARG A 21 -2.35 -10.73 0.73
C ARG A 21 -2.55 -9.25 1.05
N TYR A 22 -2.72 -8.90 2.32
CA TYR A 22 -2.91 -7.51 2.74
C TYR A 22 -1.66 -6.66 2.41
N PHE A 23 -0.47 -7.21 2.67
CA PHE A 23 0.80 -6.56 2.36
C PHE A 23 0.98 -6.32 0.85
N MET A 24 0.63 -7.31 0.00
CA MET A 24 0.69 -7.15 -1.45
C MET A 24 -0.26 -6.06 -1.96
N LEU A 25 -1.50 -6.00 -1.44
CA LEU A 25 -2.47 -4.98 -1.82
C LEU A 25 -2.00 -3.58 -1.42
N ALA A 26 -1.39 -3.43 -0.24
CA ALA A 26 -0.80 -2.16 0.19
C ALA A 26 0.33 -1.70 -0.74
N ARG A 27 1.19 -2.63 -1.18
CA ARG A 27 2.25 -2.38 -2.19
C ARG A 27 1.69 -2.00 -3.56
N LEU A 28 0.50 -2.48 -3.94
CA LEU A 28 -0.14 -2.09 -5.19
C LEU A 28 -0.62 -0.63 -5.14
N LYS A 29 -1.16 -0.21 -4.00
CA LYS A 29 -1.66 1.17 -3.81
C LYS A 29 -0.55 2.22 -3.90
N SER A 30 0.67 1.89 -3.46
CA SER A 30 1.82 2.81 -3.59
C SER A 30 2.27 3.05 -5.04
N ASN A 31 1.75 2.30 -6.01
CA ASN A 31 2.06 2.47 -7.43
C ASN A 31 1.03 3.30 -8.20
N GLN A 32 0.11 3.98 -7.51
CA GLN A 32 -0.80 4.89 -8.18
C GLN A 32 -0.04 6.04 -8.83
N TYR A 33 -0.39 6.32 -10.10
CA TYR A 33 0.08 7.49 -10.82
C TYR A 33 -0.83 8.66 -10.48
N HIS A 34 -0.23 9.75 -10.06
CA HIS A 34 -0.93 11.00 -9.75
C HIS A 34 -0.53 12.06 -10.78
N GLN A 35 -1.47 12.91 -11.13
CA GLN A 35 -1.23 14.05 -12.01
C GLN A 35 -1.04 15.31 -11.17
N CYS A 36 0.03 16.05 -11.45
CA CYS A 36 0.27 17.33 -10.80
C CYS A 36 -0.77 18.36 -11.26
N PRO A 37 -1.47 19.08 -10.35
CA PRO A 37 -2.43 20.11 -10.73
C PRO A 37 -1.76 21.35 -11.38
N HIS A 38 -0.48 21.58 -11.11
CA HIS A 38 0.23 22.78 -11.57
C HIS A 38 0.83 22.62 -12.96
N CYS A 39 1.60 21.54 -13.18
CA CYS A 39 2.30 21.31 -14.45
C CYS A 39 1.69 20.18 -15.29
N LYS A 40 0.62 19.52 -14.82
CA LYS A 40 -0.08 18.42 -15.49
C LYS A 40 0.77 17.18 -15.78
N SER A 41 2.01 17.14 -15.30
CA SER A 41 2.91 15.98 -15.39
C SER A 41 2.43 14.84 -14.48
N PHE A 42 2.72 13.61 -14.90
CA PHE A 42 2.45 12.42 -14.11
C PHE A 42 3.65 12.10 -13.22
N TYR A 43 3.38 11.73 -11.99
CA TYR A 43 4.36 11.22 -11.04
C TYR A 43 3.80 10.00 -10.31
N ARG A 44 4.69 9.16 -9.78
CA ARG A 44 4.32 7.89 -9.15
C ARG A 44 4.44 8.00 -7.63
N GLY A 45 3.44 7.46 -6.95
CA GLY A 45 3.45 7.33 -5.49
C GLY A 45 3.06 8.62 -4.75
N GLU A 46 3.06 8.52 -3.42
CA GLU A 46 2.69 9.62 -2.53
C GLU A 46 3.92 10.53 -2.32
N VAL A 47 4.00 11.62 -3.08
CA VAL A 47 5.05 12.64 -2.95
C VAL A 47 4.47 13.94 -2.41
N THR A 48 5.23 14.60 -1.53
CA THR A 48 4.84 15.90 -0.98
C THR A 48 5.03 17.03 -1.98
N TYR A 49 6.04 16.90 -2.84
CA TYR A 49 6.43 17.86 -3.86
C TYR A 49 6.46 17.19 -5.23
N CYS A 50 6.02 17.89 -6.26
CA CYS A 50 6.11 17.40 -7.63
C CYS A 50 7.57 17.37 -8.07
N PRO A 51 8.10 16.23 -8.57
CA PRO A 51 9.50 16.13 -9.01
C PRO A 51 9.79 16.95 -10.28
N HIS A 52 8.75 17.39 -11.01
CA HIS A 52 8.90 18.11 -12.27
C HIS A 52 8.88 19.63 -12.10
N CYS A 53 8.02 20.16 -11.22
CA CYS A 53 7.87 21.61 -11.03
C CYS A 53 8.20 22.11 -9.62
N GLY A 54 8.52 21.22 -8.68
CA GLY A 54 8.84 21.56 -7.29
C GLY A 54 7.66 22.06 -6.44
N GLN A 55 6.46 22.19 -7.02
CA GLN A 55 5.29 22.64 -6.27
C GLN A 55 4.75 21.56 -5.33
N VAL A 56 4.16 21.99 -4.22
CA VAL A 56 3.54 21.10 -3.22
C VAL A 56 2.32 20.42 -3.84
N VAL A 57 2.29 19.09 -3.82
CA VAL A 57 1.20 18.27 -4.35
C VAL A 57 0.63 17.28 -3.33
N ALA A 58 1.18 17.27 -2.10
CA ALA A 58 0.65 16.45 -1.02
C ALA A 58 -0.84 16.76 -0.78
N ARG A 59 -1.68 15.76 -1.05
CA ARG A 59 -3.05 15.75 -0.54
C ARG A 59 -3.02 15.17 0.87
N TRP A 60 -2.79 16.01 1.86
CA TRP A 60 -2.86 15.63 3.27
C TRP A 60 -4.31 15.22 3.61
N THR A 61 -4.61 13.92 3.63
CA THR A 61 -5.89 13.43 4.17
C THR A 61 -5.61 12.79 5.51
N ASN A 62 -5.78 13.57 6.58
CA ASN A 62 -5.79 13.07 7.95
C ASN A 62 -7.06 12.22 8.16
N ARG A 63 -7.06 10.97 7.70
CA ARG A 63 -8.12 10.02 8.03
C ARG A 63 -7.69 9.24 9.28
N ARG A 64 -8.01 9.84 10.42
CA ARG A 64 -8.03 9.22 11.75
C ARG A 64 -8.95 8.00 11.77
#